data_AF-A0A8B7PB31-F1
#
_entry.id   AF-A0A8B7PB31-F1
#
_cell.length_a   1.000
_cell.length_b   1.000
_cell.length_c   1.000
_cell.angle_alpha   90.00
_cell.angle_beta   90.00
_cell.angle_gamma   90.00
#
_symmetry.space_group_name_H-M   'P 1'
#
loop_
_entity.id
_entity.type
_entity.pdbx_description
1 polymer ?
#
loop_
_entity_poly.entity_id
_entity_poly.type
_entity_poly.pdbx_seq_one_letter_code
_entity_poly.pdbx_strand_id
1 'polypeptide(L)'
;MFGSAPRDTNYPEVISTLAVLSTDLGNALSTRDRMMAVMKRLDELDEYLDPCYGTSASQLPVGTLSDVLLSQEQHWQQQHQRLQHLTQLRPVLNSQPIADCMADGEKLIELTSRNSEQ
;
A
#
# COMPACT_ATOMS: atom_id res chain seq x y z
N MET A 1 37.75 -59.86 -7.87
CA MET A 1 39.00 -59.85 -7.08
C MET A 1 39.27 -58.43 -6.67
N PHE A 2 39.14 -58.12 -5.38
CA PHE A 2 39.58 -56.83 -4.84
C PHE A 2 40.98 -57.00 -4.26
N GLY A 3 41.94 -56.23 -4.79
CA GLY A 3 43.24 -55.96 -4.17
C GLY A 3 44.46 -56.62 -4.84
N SER A 4 45.31 -55.79 -5.47
CA SER A 4 46.78 -55.98 -5.47
C SER A 4 47.59 -54.68 -5.56
N ALA A 5 46.97 -53.50 -5.41
CA ALA A 5 47.69 -52.23 -5.34
C ALA A 5 48.02 -51.88 -3.87
N PRO A 6 49.25 -51.41 -3.57
CA PRO A 6 49.66 -51.02 -2.23
C PRO A 6 48.76 -49.89 -1.71
N ARG A 7 48.23 -50.05 -0.48
CA ARG A 7 47.24 -49.16 0.15
C ARG A 7 47.64 -47.68 0.18
N ASP A 8 48.93 -47.39 0.11
CA ASP A 8 49.49 -46.03 0.16
C ASP A 8 49.43 -45.26 -1.17
N THR A 9 49.19 -45.94 -2.30
CA THR A 9 49.21 -45.28 -3.62
C THR A 9 47.96 -44.45 -3.93
N ASN A 10 46.79 -44.88 -3.42
CA ASN A 10 45.51 -44.19 -3.66
C ASN A 10 45.09 -43.24 -2.53
N TYR A 11 45.76 -43.31 -1.38
CA TYR A 11 45.52 -42.45 -0.22
C TYR A 11 45.66 -40.94 -0.53
N PRO A 12 46.69 -40.47 -1.27
CA PRO A 12 46.81 -39.05 -1.58
C PRO A 12 45.70 -38.55 -2.53
N GLU A 13 45.17 -39.41 -3.40
CA GLU A 13 44.08 -39.08 -4.32
C GLU A 13 42.72 -39.03 -3.60
N VAL A 14 42.49 -39.90 -2.63
CA VAL A 14 41.29 -39.84 -1.77
C VAL A 14 41.32 -38.61 -0.87
N ILE A 15 42.47 -38.26 -0.31
CA ILE A 15 42.59 -37.05 0.53
C ILE A 15 42.43 -35.78 -0.32
N SER A 16 43.02 -35.74 -1.52
CA SER A 16 42.89 -34.58 -2.40
C SER A 16 41.45 -34.40 -2.89
N THR A 17 40.77 -35.47 -3.27
CA THR A 17 39.35 -35.42 -3.66
C THR A 17 38.46 -34.99 -2.49
N LEU A 18 38.72 -35.45 -1.27
CA LEU A 18 37.99 -35.00 -0.08
C LEU A 18 38.22 -33.52 0.22
N ALA A 19 39.45 -33.04 0.05
CA ALA A 19 39.80 -31.63 0.24
C ALA A 19 39.12 -30.72 -0.80
N VAL A 20 39.11 -31.13 -2.07
CA VAL A 20 38.39 -30.43 -3.15
C VAL A 20 36.89 -30.39 -2.85
N LEU A 21 36.29 -31.52 -2.47
CA LEU A 21 34.87 -31.59 -2.17
C LEU A 21 34.50 -30.75 -0.95
N SER A 22 35.36 -30.69 0.07
CA SER A 22 35.18 -29.80 1.23
C SER A 22 35.26 -28.32 0.86
N THR A 23 36.14 -27.98 -0.09
CA THR A 23 36.33 -26.61 -0.58
C THR A 23 35.12 -26.18 -1.42
N ASP A 24 34.64 -27.04 -2.32
CA ASP A 24 33.47 -26.79 -3.15
C ASP A 24 32.20 -26.66 -2.31
N LEU A 25 32.04 -27.52 -1.29
CA LEU A 25 30.91 -27.46 -0.37
C LEU A 25 30.95 -26.21 0.50
N GLY A 26 32.13 -25.81 0.98
CA GLY A 26 32.34 -24.54 1.68
C GLY A 26 32.05 -23.31 0.81
N ASN A 27 32.47 -23.34 -0.46
CA ASN A 27 32.22 -22.26 -1.41
C ASN A 27 30.73 -22.15 -1.77
N ALA A 28 30.04 -23.27 -1.97
CA ALA A 28 28.62 -23.32 -2.26
C ALA A 28 27.76 -22.82 -1.09
N LEU A 29 28.12 -23.18 0.14
CA LEU A 29 27.43 -22.67 1.34
C LEU A 29 27.70 -21.18 1.56
N SER A 30 28.95 -20.72 1.41
CA SER A 30 29.33 -19.32 1.57
C SER A 30 28.65 -18.39 0.55
N THR A 31 28.55 -18.83 -0.71
CA THR A 31 27.83 -18.08 -1.74
C THR A 31 26.32 -18.04 -1.50
N ARG A 32 25.73 -19.15 -1.04
CA ARG A 32 24.32 -19.22 -0.66
C ARG A 32 23.99 -18.30 0.50
N ASP A 33 24.80 -18.28 1.56
CA ASP A 33 24.58 -17.40 2.72
C ASP A 33 24.69 -15.92 2.36
N ARG A 34 25.67 -15.58 1.50
CA ARG A 34 25.79 -14.22 0.95
C ARG A 34 24.59 -13.85 0.08
N MET A 35 24.11 -14.76 -0.77
CA MET A 35 22.94 -14.53 -1.62
C MET A 35 21.67 -14.34 -0.79
N MET A 36 21.47 -15.14 0.27
CA MET A 36 20.36 -14.98 1.21
C MET A 36 20.39 -13.63 1.92
N ALA A 37 21.56 -13.18 2.36
CA ALA A 37 21.73 -11.87 2.98
C ALA A 37 21.42 -10.71 2.00
N VAL A 38 21.79 -10.87 0.72
CA VAL A 38 21.45 -9.90 -0.34
C VAL A 38 19.96 -9.91 -0.65
N MET A 39 19.33 -11.09 -0.75
CA MET A 39 17.88 -11.21 -0.97
C MET A 39 17.07 -10.55 0.15
N LYS A 40 17.44 -10.78 1.41
CA LYS A 40 16.78 -10.11 2.54
C LYS A 40 16.90 -8.58 2.50
N ARG A 41 18.07 -8.07 2.08
CA ARG A 41 18.27 -6.62 1.89
C ARG A 41 17.49 -6.06 0.70
N LEU A 42 17.20 -6.89 -0.30
CA LEU A 42 16.39 -6.53 -1.46
C LEU A 42 14.93 -6.31 -1.06
N ASP A 43 14.40 -7.18 -0.19
CA ASP A 43 13.06 -7.01 0.39
C ASP A 43 12.97 -5.72 1.22
N GLU A 44 13.99 -5.46 2.05
CA GLU A 44 14.09 -4.20 2.81
C GLU A 44 14.16 -2.99 1.86
N LEU A 45 14.92 -3.08 0.76
CA LEU A 45 15.04 -2.02 -0.25
C LEU A 45 13.73 -1.75 -0.97
N ASP A 46 12.96 -2.78 -1.29
CA ASP A 46 11.63 -2.65 -1.90
C ASP A 46 10.68 -1.91 -0.94
N GLU A 47 10.77 -2.19 0.36
CA GLU A 47 10.05 -1.47 1.40
C GLU A 47 10.44 0.02 1.45
N TYR A 48 11.75 0.33 1.43
CA TYR A 48 12.24 1.72 1.42
C TYR A 48 11.93 2.50 0.14
N LEU A 49 11.75 1.80 -0.99
CA LEU A 49 11.40 2.40 -2.28
C LEU A 49 9.90 2.63 -2.44
N ASP A 50 9.07 2.13 -1.51
CA ASP A 50 7.64 2.44 -1.48
C ASP A 50 7.46 3.94 -1.16
N PRO A 51 6.82 4.74 -2.04
CA PRO A 51 6.48 6.13 -1.73
C PRO A 51 5.60 6.30 -0.48
N CYS A 52 5.00 5.22 0.01
CA CYS A 52 4.23 5.18 1.25
C CYS A 52 5.04 4.88 2.51
N TYR A 53 6.32 4.47 2.39
CA TYR A 53 7.17 4.07 3.51
C TYR A 53 7.34 5.19 4.56
N GLY A 54 7.53 6.44 4.10
CA GLY A 54 7.68 7.61 4.96
C GLY A 54 6.37 8.31 5.36
N THR A 55 5.22 7.86 4.82
CA THR A 55 3.90 8.48 5.09
C THR A 55 2.99 7.59 5.93
N SER A 56 3.40 6.34 6.19
CA SER A 56 2.68 5.46 7.10
C SER A 56 2.75 6.05 8.51
N ALA A 57 1.60 6.28 9.13
CA ALA A 57 1.49 6.92 10.45
C ALA A 57 2.29 6.22 11.58
N SER A 58 2.77 4.98 11.37
CA SER A 58 3.64 4.26 12.29
C SER A 58 5.10 4.72 12.28
N GLN A 59 5.56 5.41 11.23
CA GLN A 59 6.97 5.77 11.05
C GLN A 59 7.26 7.27 11.20
N LEU A 60 6.24 8.13 11.28
CA LEU A 60 6.46 9.55 11.51
C LEU A 60 6.82 9.81 12.99
N PRO A 61 7.92 10.52 13.27
CA PRO A 61 8.20 11.05 14.61
C PRO A 61 7.00 11.86 15.13
N VAL A 62 6.65 11.71 16.41
CA VAL A 62 5.50 12.40 17.02
C VAL A 62 5.52 13.91 16.79
N GLY A 63 6.70 14.53 16.75
CA GLY A 63 6.86 15.96 16.46
C GLY A 63 6.55 16.37 15.02
N THR A 64 6.82 15.51 14.03
CA THR A 64 6.47 15.82 12.63
C THR A 64 4.98 15.61 12.38
N LEU A 65 4.33 14.66 13.06
CA LEU A 65 2.88 14.52 13.04
C LEU A 65 2.18 15.75 13.62
N SER A 66 2.68 16.33 14.72
CA SER A 66 2.11 17.57 15.25
C SER A 66 2.27 18.73 14.27
N ASP A 67 3.42 18.87 13.63
CA ASP A 67 3.65 19.94 12.66
C ASP A 67 2.78 19.78 11.41
N VAL A 68 2.60 18.54 10.93
CA VAL A 68 1.68 18.23 9.83
C VAL A 68 0.23 18.54 10.21
N LEU A 69 -0.21 18.14 11.41
CA LEU A 69 -1.56 18.44 11.90
C LEU A 69 -1.79 19.95 12.02
N LEU A 70 -0.83 20.69 12.59
CA LEU A 70 -0.90 22.15 12.70
C LEU A 70 -0.91 22.82 11.33
N SER A 71 -0.10 22.34 10.38
CA SER A 71 -0.07 22.86 9.01
C SER A 71 -1.40 22.68 8.28
N GLN A 72 -2.17 21.65 8.63
CA GLN A 72 -3.47 21.36 8.03
C GLN A 72 -4.65 21.92 8.83
N GLU A 73 -4.44 22.58 9.97
CA GLU A 73 -5.51 23.03 10.86
C GLU A 73 -6.57 23.88 10.12
N GLN A 74 -6.12 24.86 9.32
CA GLN A 74 -7.03 25.71 8.55
C GLN A 74 -7.84 24.91 7.52
N HIS A 75 -7.25 23.88 6.91
CA HIS A 75 -7.96 23.00 5.98
C HIS A 75 -9.06 22.23 6.71
N TRP A 76 -8.76 21.65 7.87
CA TRP A 76 -9.73 20.93 8.69
C TRP A 76 -10.87 21.82 9.17
N GLN A 77 -10.57 23.04 9.60
CA GLN A 77 -11.59 24.03 10.00
C GLN A 77 -12.52 24.39 8.83
N GLN A 78 -11.97 24.62 7.64
CA GLN A 78 -12.77 24.91 6.44
C GLN A 78 -13.65 23.72 6.05
N GLN A 79 -13.13 22.49 6.08
CA GLN A 79 -13.92 21.30 5.77
C GLN A 79 -15.03 21.09 6.81
N HIS A 80 -14.76 21.36 8.08
CA HIS A 80 -15.76 21.28 9.13
C HIS A 80 -16.91 22.27 8.89
N GLN A 81 -16.62 23.52 8.56
CA GLN A 81 -17.64 24.52 8.24
C GLN A 81 -18.49 24.11 7.03
N ARG A 82 -17.86 23.59 5.97
CA ARG A 82 -18.57 23.08 4.78
C ARG A 82 -19.49 21.90 5.14
N LEU A 83 -19.01 20.97 5.96
CA LEU A 83 -19.80 19.83 6.42
C LEU A 83 -20.97 20.25 7.31
N GLN A 84 -20.76 21.22 8.22
CA GLN A 84 -21.84 21.77 9.02
C GLN A 84 -22.92 22.41 8.15
N HIS A 85 -22.52 23.21 7.15
CA HIS A 85 -23.45 23.83 6.21
C HIS A 85 -24.24 22.78 5.41
N LEU A 86 -23.58 21.74 4.90
CA LEU A 86 -24.26 20.63 4.22
C LEU A 86 -25.24 19.89 5.15
N THR A 87 -24.86 19.70 6.41
CA THR A 87 -25.73 19.04 7.41
C THR A 87 -26.97 19.88 7.68
N GLN A 88 -26.83 21.21 7.75
CA GLN A 88 -27.94 22.15 7.90
C GLN A 88 -28.86 22.19 6.67
N LEU A 89 -28.31 21.97 5.47
CA LEU A 89 -29.08 21.93 4.22
C LEU A 89 -29.76 20.58 3.93
N ARG A 90 -29.32 19.49 4.57
CA ARG A 90 -29.93 18.16 4.46
C ARG A 90 -31.46 18.14 4.59
N PRO A 91 -32.10 18.82 5.55
CA PRO A 91 -33.57 18.84 5.67
C PRO A 91 -34.29 19.51 4.50
N VAL A 92 -33.63 20.42 3.75
CA VAL A 92 -34.24 21.07 2.58
C VAL A 92 -34.51 20.07 1.47
N LEU A 93 -33.65 19.07 1.31
CA LEU A 93 -33.82 18.01 0.31
C LEU A 93 -35.05 17.12 0.58
N ASN A 94 -35.50 17.04 1.83
CA ASN A 94 -36.71 16.31 2.24
C ASN A 94 -37.90 17.24 2.49
N SER A 95 -37.84 18.49 2.02
CA SER A 95 -38.89 19.46 2.32
C SER A 95 -40.16 19.17 1.53
N GLN A 96 -41.30 19.14 2.24
CA GLN A 96 -42.65 19.00 1.67
C GLN A 96 -42.91 19.88 0.42
N PRO A 97 -42.50 21.17 0.39
CA PRO A 97 -42.72 22.04 -0.77
C PRO A 97 -42.09 21.54 -2.07
N ILE A 98 -40.95 20.83 -2.00
CA ILE A 98 -40.32 20.25 -3.19
C ILE A 98 -41.14 19.04 -3.68
N ALA A 99 -41.70 18.26 -2.76
CA ALA A 99 -42.60 17.16 -3.09
C ALA A 99 -43.94 17.67 -3.68
N ASP A 100 -44.49 18.72 -3.09
CA ASP A 100 -45.78 19.30 -3.50
C ASP A 100 -45.68 20.03 -4.86
N CYS A 101 -44.52 20.62 -5.19
CA CYS A 101 -44.27 21.25 -6.50
C CYS A 101 -44.40 20.25 -7.67
N MET A 102 -44.04 18.97 -7.45
CA MET A 102 -44.26 17.93 -8.46
C MET A 102 -45.74 17.59 -8.67
N ALA A 103 -46.57 17.74 -7.63
CA ALA A 103 -48.01 17.49 -7.71
C ALA A 103 -48.78 18.64 -8.40
N ASP A 104 -48.33 19.88 -8.22
CA ASP A 104 -48.97 21.05 -8.84
C ASP A 104 -48.51 21.31 -10.29
N GLY A 105 -47.50 20.57 -10.78
CA GLY A 105 -47.00 20.66 -12.15
C GLY A 105 -48.09 20.37 -13.21
N GLU A 106 -48.97 19.40 -12.97
CA GLU A 106 -50.06 19.08 -13.91
C GLU A 106 -51.07 20.22 -14.05
N LYS A 107 -51.41 20.89 -12.95
CA LYS A 107 -52.31 22.06 -12.97
C LYS A 107 -51.68 23.24 -13.70
N LEU A 108 -50.37 23.43 -13.55
CA LEU A 108 -49.61 24.45 -14.26
C LEU A 108 -49.61 24.20 -15.77
N ILE A 109 -49.46 22.93 -16.19
CA ILE A 109 -49.56 22.54 -17.61
C ILE A 109 -50.96 22.83 -18.16
N GLU A 110 -52.01 22.47 -17.42
CA GLU A 110 -53.41 22.72 -17.82
C GLU A 110 -53.74 24.22 -17.93
N LEU A 111 -53.24 25.03 -17.00
CA LEU A 111 -53.41 26.49 -17.05
C LEU A 111 -52.63 27.11 -18.21
N THR A 112 -51.45 26.58 -18.52
CA THR A 112 -50.61 27.07 -19.62
C THR A 112 -51.24 26.74 -20.98
N SER A 113 -51.81 25.54 -21.15
CA SER A 113 -52.54 25.19 -22.37
C SER A 113 -53.78 26.06 -22.56
N ARG A 114 -54.56 26.29 -21.49
CA ARG A 114 -55.74 27.17 -21.55
C ARG A 114 -55.41 28.62 -21.93
N ASN A 115 -54.33 29.17 -21.39
CA ASN A 115 -53.88 30.52 -21.72
C ASN A 115 -53.25 30.62 -23.12
N SER A 116 -52.77 29.51 -23.69
CA SER A 116 -52.26 29.48 -25.08
C SER A 116 -53.35 29.37 -26.14
N GLU A 117 -54.57 29.02 -25.73
CA GLU A 117 -55.76 28.90 -26.59
C GLU A 117 -56.61 30.19 -26.66
N GLN A 118 -56.28 31.21 -25.84
CA GLN A 118 -56.85 32.57 -25.91
C GLN A 118 -55.96 33.51 -26.72
#